data_AF-A0A0B2UHU7-F1
#
_entry.id   AF-A0A0B2UHU7-F1
#
_cell.length_a   1.000
_cell.length_b   1.000
_cell.length_c   1.000
_cell.angle_alpha   90.00
_cell.angle_beta   90.00
_cell.angle_gamma   90.00
#
_symmetry.space_group_name_H-M   'P 1'
#
loop_
_entity.id
_entity.type
_entity.pdbx_description
1 polymer ?
#
loop_
_entity_poly.entity_id
_entity_poly.type
_entity_poly.pdbx_seq_one_letter_code
_entity_poly.pdbx_strand_id
1 'polypeptide(L)'
;MAKQDAQKKKLTRFPISRLKRIMQMNEDIGKIGASVPVVASKAIEMFLSEVVELVLKEAKSKNTSRMSSEFILNAISTDPKFDFLKGTDQLKGKE
;
A
#
# COMPACT_ATOMS: atom_id res chain seq x y z
N MET A 1 -19.47 -22.17 24.36
CA MET A 1 -17.99 -22.15 24.43
C MET A 1 -17.43 -21.80 23.06
N ALA A 2 -16.47 -20.88 23.04
CA ALA A 2 -16.06 -20.07 21.89
C ALA A 2 -15.56 -20.88 20.68
N LYS A 3 -16.11 -20.60 19.49
CA LYS A 3 -15.55 -20.98 18.19
C LYS A 3 -14.77 -19.80 17.62
N GLN A 4 -13.55 -19.58 18.09
CA GLN A 4 -12.56 -18.66 17.49
C GLN A 4 -11.21 -19.33 17.78
N ASP A 5 -10.47 -19.84 16.80
CA ASP A 5 -9.22 -19.20 16.37
C ASP A 5 -8.61 -19.86 15.10
N ALA A 6 -9.41 -20.53 14.27
CA ALA A 6 -8.87 -21.24 13.09
C ALA A 6 -8.86 -20.41 11.79
N GLN A 7 -9.18 -19.12 11.86
CA GLN A 7 -9.36 -18.28 10.67
C GLN A 7 -8.68 -16.93 10.89
N LYS A 8 -7.36 -16.84 10.63
CA LYS A 8 -6.60 -15.62 10.25
C LYS A 8 -5.07 -15.78 10.45
N LYS A 9 -4.41 -16.73 9.79
CA LYS A 9 -3.04 -16.45 9.32
C LYS A 9 -3.19 -15.62 8.06
N LYS A 10 -3.39 -14.30 8.22
CA LYS A 10 -3.64 -13.37 7.12
C LYS A 10 -2.53 -13.51 6.08
N LEU A 11 -2.94 -13.80 4.85
CA LEU A 11 -2.13 -14.04 3.66
C LEU A 11 -1.45 -12.77 3.09
N THR A 12 -1.09 -11.79 3.94
CA THR A 12 -0.53 -10.51 3.50
C THR A 12 1.01 -10.53 3.37
N ARG A 13 1.63 -11.72 3.37
CA ARG A 13 3.06 -11.82 3.07
C ARG A 13 3.31 -11.65 1.58
N PHE A 14 3.83 -10.48 1.21
CA PHE A 14 4.32 -10.25 -0.16
C PHE A 14 5.42 -11.27 -0.49
N PRO A 15 5.38 -11.91 -1.69
CA PRO A 15 6.42 -12.82 -2.10
C PRO A 15 7.79 -12.14 -2.17
N ILE A 16 8.76 -12.69 -1.45
CA ILE A 16 10.11 -12.11 -1.34
C ILE A 16 10.77 -11.98 -2.73
N SER A 17 10.57 -12.95 -3.62
CA SER A 17 11.08 -12.91 -4.99
C SER A 17 10.53 -11.74 -5.80
N ARG A 18 9.26 -11.36 -5.58
CA ARG A 18 8.61 -10.23 -6.27
C ARG A 18 9.14 -8.90 -5.75
N LEU A 19 9.28 -8.76 -4.44
CA LEU A 19 9.88 -7.57 -3.83
C LEU A 19 11.32 -7.40 -4.30
N LYS A 20 12.13 -8.47 -4.26
CA LYS A 20 13.50 -8.45 -4.76
C LYS A 20 13.56 -8.00 -6.23
N ARG A 21 12.69 -8.55 -7.08
CA ARG A 21 12.63 -8.15 -8.51
C ARG A 21 12.29 -6.68 -8.70
N ILE A 22 11.32 -6.14 -7.96
CA ILE A 22 10.95 -4.71 -8.04
C ILE A 22 12.11 -3.83 -7.55
N MET A 23 12.76 -4.21 -6.45
CA MET A 23 13.93 -3.49 -5.96
C MET A 23 15.07 -3.47 -6.99
N GLN A 24 15.34 -4.62 -7.64
CA GLN A 24 16.37 -4.72 -8.69
C GLN A 24 15.95 -4.19 -10.07
N MET A 25 14.76 -3.58 -10.20
CA MET A 25 14.44 -2.78 -11.40
C MET A 25 15.22 -1.47 -11.42
N ASN A 26 15.70 -1.02 -10.26
CA ASN A 26 16.62 0.10 -10.18
C ASN A 26 18.04 -0.40 -10.49
N GLU A 27 18.67 0.16 -11.53
CA GLU A 27 19.98 -0.27 -12.03
C GLU A 27 21.12 -0.03 -11.03
N ASP A 28 20.95 0.91 -10.09
CA ASP A 28 21.92 1.19 -9.02
C ASP A 28 21.87 0.13 -7.89
N ILE A 29 20.84 -0.74 -7.88
CA ILE A 29 20.66 -1.75 -6.83
C ILE A 29 21.31 -3.08 -7.26
N GLY A 30 22.50 -3.33 -6.72
CA GLY A 30 23.25 -4.58 -6.90
C GLY A 30 22.72 -5.76 -6.07
N LYS A 31 23.55 -6.27 -5.15
CA LYS A 31 23.18 -7.40 -4.28
C LYS A 31 22.37 -6.91 -3.07
N ILE A 32 21.22 -7.53 -2.84
CA ILE A 32 20.32 -7.20 -1.72
C ILE A 32 20.45 -8.27 -0.63
N GLY A 33 20.61 -7.84 0.63
CA GLY A 33 20.60 -8.73 1.79
C GLY A 33 19.25 -9.43 2.00
N ALA A 34 19.26 -10.66 2.50
CA ALA A 34 18.04 -11.47 2.64
C ALA A 34 16.99 -10.87 3.58
N SER A 35 17.40 -10.04 4.54
CA SER A 35 16.51 -9.35 5.49
C SER A 35 15.77 -8.15 4.88
N VAL A 36 16.33 -7.50 3.87
CA VAL A 36 15.80 -6.23 3.34
C VAL A 36 14.39 -6.40 2.76
N PRO A 37 14.12 -7.40 1.87
CA PRO A 37 12.76 -7.58 1.34
C PRO A 37 11.76 -7.99 2.42
N VAL A 38 12.20 -8.66 3.50
CA VAL A 38 11.32 -9.09 4.60
C VAL A 38 10.84 -7.87 5.39
N VAL A 39 11.74 -6.94 5.70
CA VAL A 39 11.39 -5.69 6.39
C VAL A 39 10.53 -4.80 5.49
N ALA A 40 10.90 -4.67 4.21
CA ALA A 40 10.11 -3.92 3.22
C ALA A 40 8.69 -4.47 3.09
N SER A 41 8.51 -5.81 3.09
CA SER A 41 7.20 -6.46 3.07
C SER A 41 6.30 -5.97 4.22
N LYS A 42 6.85 -5.90 5.44
CA LYS A 42 6.10 -5.43 6.60
C LYS A 42 5.81 -3.92 6.54
N ALA A 43 6.78 -3.13 6.08
CA ALA A 43 6.59 -1.69 5.89
C ALA A 43 5.49 -1.39 4.85
N ILE A 44 5.46 -2.13 3.74
CA ILE A 44 4.42 -1.99 2.71
C ILE A 44 3.05 -2.39 3.26
N GLU A 45 2.97 -3.43 4.09
CA GLU A 45 1.70 -3.79 4.76
C GLU A 45 1.18 -2.63 5.62
N MET A 46 2.04 -2.04 6.46
CA MET A 46 1.68 -0.90 7.30
C MET A 46 1.28 0.31 6.46
N PHE A 47 2.04 0.59 5.41
CA PHE A 47 1.76 1.66 4.46
C PHE A 47 0.38 1.51 3.80
N LEU A 48 0.05 0.31 3.29
CA LEU A 48 -1.25 0.07 2.66
C LEU A 48 -2.40 0.21 3.66
N SER A 49 -2.22 -0.23 4.91
CA SER A 49 -3.22 -0.02 5.96
C SER A 49 -3.48 1.47 6.20
N GLU A 50 -2.42 2.27 6.31
CA GLU A 50 -2.52 3.71 6.54
C GLU A 50 -3.20 4.44 5.37
N VAL A 51 -2.84 4.11 4.12
CA VAL A 51 -3.50 4.66 2.93
C VAL A 51 -4.99 4.31 2.92
N VAL A 52 -5.35 3.05 3.17
CA VAL A 52 -6.75 2.61 3.18
C VAL A 52 -7.55 3.34 4.27
N GLU A 53 -6.98 3.55 5.45
CA GLU A 53 -7.62 4.30 6.54
C GLU A 53 -7.90 5.76 6.16
N LEU A 54 -6.95 6.43 5.50
CA LEU A 54 -7.11 7.80 5.02
C LEU A 54 -8.22 7.91 3.96
N VAL A 55 -8.19 7.01 2.98
CA VAL A 55 -9.20 6.98 1.92
C VAL A 55 -10.59 6.66 2.48
N LEU A 56 -10.68 5.75 3.46
CA LEU A 56 -11.94 5.47 4.16
C LEU A 56 -12.45 6.66 4.95
N LYS A 57 -11.57 7.43 5.60
CA LYS A 57 -11.93 8.66 6.31
C LYS A 57 -12.56 9.66 5.33
N GLU A 58 -11.96 9.84 4.16
CA GLU A 58 -12.50 10.73 3.13
C GLU A 58 -13.84 10.23 2.56
N ALA A 59 -13.96 8.93 2.27
CA ALA A 59 -15.20 8.34 1.77
C ALA A 59 -16.37 8.52 2.76
N LYS A 60 -16.09 8.33 4.07
CA LYS A 60 -17.06 8.61 5.15
C LYS A 60 -17.45 10.07 5.21
N SER A 61 -16.49 11.00 5.08
CA SER A 61 -16.79 12.43 5.04
C SER A 61 -17.69 12.83 3.88
N LYS A 62 -17.62 12.13 2.74
CA LYS A 62 -18.51 12.34 1.59
C LYS A 62 -19.79 11.47 1.62
N ASN A 63 -20.08 10.77 2.72
CA ASN A 63 -21.22 9.86 2.88
C ASN A 63 -21.38 8.84 1.74
N THR A 64 -20.27 8.39 1.15
CA THR A 64 -20.30 7.37 0.09
C THR A 64 -19.66 6.08 0.57
N SER A 65 -20.30 4.97 0.22
CA SER A 65 -19.74 3.63 0.42
C SER A 65 -18.90 3.17 -0.77
N ARG A 66 -18.82 3.96 -1.85
CA ARG A 66 -18.04 3.66 -3.06
C ARG A 66 -16.72 4.39 -3.04
N MET A 67 -15.63 3.63 -3.11
CA MET A 67 -14.27 4.14 -3.25
C MET A 67 -13.92 4.27 -4.74
N SER A 68 -13.59 5.48 -5.18
CA SER A 68 -13.08 5.84 -6.51
C SER A 68 -11.58 6.20 -6.41
N SER A 69 -10.86 6.18 -7.54
CA SER A 69 -9.47 6.66 -7.65
C SER A 69 -9.31 8.11 -7.17
N GLU A 70 -10.35 8.93 -7.30
CA GLU A 70 -10.37 10.32 -6.85
C GLU A 70 -10.19 10.45 -5.32
N PHE A 71 -10.73 9.51 -4.55
CA PHE A 71 -10.56 9.51 -3.09
C PHE A 71 -9.12 9.19 -2.69
N ILE A 72 -8.43 8.37 -3.49
CA ILE A 72 -7.02 8.05 -3.28
C ILE A 72 -6.17 9.28 -3.59
N LEU A 73 -6.45 9.97 -4.71
CA LEU A 73 -5.74 11.20 -5.09
C LEU A 73 -5.88 12.31 -4.05
N ASN A 74 -7.09 12.52 -3.52
CA ASN A 74 -7.32 13.53 -2.49
C ASN A 74 -6.68 13.15 -1.15
N ALA A 75 -6.75 11.88 -0.74
CA ALA A 75 -6.08 11.39 0.46
C ALA A 75 -4.56 11.61 0.39
N ILE A 76 -3.95 11.29 -0.76
CA ILE A 76 -2.53 11.53 -1.05
C ILE A 76 -2.19 13.03 -1.09
N SER A 77 -3.12 13.86 -1.56
CA SER A 77 -2.92 15.32 -1.64
C SER A 77 -3.01 16.01 -0.30
N THR A 78 -3.77 15.42 0.63
CA THR A 78 -4.03 15.99 1.97
C THR A 78 -2.83 15.78 2.91
N ASP A 79 -2.14 14.65 2.80
CA ASP A 79 -1.04 14.31 3.71
C ASP A 79 0.32 14.33 2.98
N PRO A 80 1.25 15.22 3.39
CA PRO A 80 2.55 15.38 2.75
C PRO A 80 3.43 14.12 2.83
N LYS A 81 3.15 13.18 3.74
CA LYS A 81 3.84 11.88 3.80
C LYS A 81 3.69 11.08 2.52
N PHE A 82 2.61 11.27 1.78
CA PHE A 82 2.29 10.54 0.55
C PHE A 82 2.71 11.29 -0.73
N ASP A 83 3.45 12.39 -0.63
CA ASP A 83 3.83 13.23 -1.78
C ASP A 83 4.56 12.43 -2.88
N PHE A 84 5.31 11.39 -2.50
CA PHE A 84 5.99 10.48 -3.42
C PHE A 84 5.04 9.73 -4.38
N LEU A 85 3.74 9.69 -4.10
CA LEU A 85 2.71 9.08 -4.96
C LEU A 85 2.04 10.06 -5.91
N LYS A 86 2.23 11.38 -5.77
CA LYS A 86 1.62 12.36 -6.69
C LYS A 86 2.18 12.29 -8.10
N GLY A 87 3.41 11.80 -8.24
CA GLY A 87 4.07 11.62 -9.53
C GLY A 87 3.67 10.33 -10.28
N THR A 88 2.88 9.44 -9.67
CA THR A 88 2.46 8.20 -10.36
C THR A 88 1.36 8.49 -11.38
N ASP A 89 1.74 8.46 -12.66
CA ASP A 89 0.85 8.69 -13.81
C ASP A 89 -0.38 7.76 -13.82
N GLN A 90 -0.25 6.57 -13.22
CA GLN A 90 -1.30 5.55 -13.09
C GLN A 90 -2.48 5.95 -12.21
N LEU A 91 -2.34 6.99 -11.36
CA LEU A 91 -3.43 7.48 -10.52
C LEU A 91 -4.23 8.61 -11.19
N LYS A 92 -3.69 9.24 -12.23
CA LYS A 92 -4.45 10.14 -13.09
C LYS A 92 -5.36 9.25 -13.94
N GLY A 93 -6.67 9.34 -13.74
CA GLY A 93 -7.61 8.63 -14.60
C GLY A 93 -7.25 8.90 -16.06
N LYS A 94 -7.23 7.86 -16.90
CA LYS A 94 -7.22 8.05 -18.34
C LYS A 94 -8.42 8.93 -18.69
N GLU A 95 -8.16 10.16 -19.08
CA GLU A 95 -9.05 10.87 -20.01
C GLU A 95 -9.02 10.15 -21.37
#